data_AF-A0A497FEU4-F1
#
_entry.id   AF-A0A497FEU4-F1
#
_cell.length_a   1.000
_cell.length_b   1.000
_cell.length_c   1.000
_cell.angle_alpha   90.00
_cell.angle_beta   90.00
_cell.angle_gamma   90.00
#
_symmetry.space_group_name_H-M   'P 1'
#
loop_
_entity.id
_entity.type
_entity.pdbx_description
1 polymer ?
#
loop_
_entity_poly.entity_id
_entity_poly.type
_entity_poly.pdbx_seq_one_letter_code
_entity_poly.pdbx_strand_id
1 'polypeptide(L)' 'MNYMVLAILIIVMGFILLTIGLLLSIMGRGRARVGGVVFIGPIPIVFGERNLAAIALIIGLVFMLLTLVLMLIHLVP' A
#
# COMPACT_ATOMS: atom_id res chain seq x y z
N MET A 1 30.86 16.93 6.66
CA MET A 1 30.69 15.62 5.98
C MET A 1 30.36 14.48 6.95
N ASN A 2 30.99 14.39 8.14
CA ASN A 2 30.77 13.28 9.08
C ASN A 2 29.33 13.16 9.63
N TYR A 3 28.66 14.28 9.93
CA TYR A 3 27.27 14.28 10.43
C TYR A 3 26.23 13.78 9.41
N MET A 4 26.49 13.98 8.12
CA MET A 4 25.61 13.49 7.04
C MET A 4 25.65 11.97 6.97
N VAL A 5 26.83 11.37 7.09
CA VAL A 5 27.00 9.91 7.14
C VAL A 5 26.32 9.33 8.38
N LEU A 6 26.44 9.99 9.53
CA LEU A 6 25.75 9.58 10.76
C LEU A 6 24.22 9.63 10.62
N ALA A 7 23.69 10.70 10.03
CA ALA A 7 22.24 10.83 9.78
C ALA A 7 21.72 9.72 8.86
N ILE A 8 22.44 9.43 7.77
CA ILE A 8 22.09 8.33 6.85
C ILE A 8 22.12 6.98 7.57
N LEU A 9 23.14 6.72 8.39
CA LEU A 9 23.24 5.48 9.19
C LEU A 9 22.05 5.31 10.14
N ILE A 10 21.65 6.37 10.84
CA ILE A 10 20.50 6.34 11.75
C ILE A 10 19.19 6.07 10.99
N ILE A 11 18.98 6.72 9.84
CA ILE A 11 17.80 6.49 9.00
C ILE A 11 17.75 5.04 8.50
N VAL A 12 18.87 4.52 8.00
CA VAL A 12 18.97 3.15 7.50
C VAL A 12 18.70 2.14 8.63
N MET A 13 19.28 2.36 9.81
CA MET A 13 19.04 1.50 10.98
C MET A 13 17.56 1.52 11.40
N GLY A 14 16.94 2.70 11.44
CA GLY A 14 15.51 2.86 11.73
C GLY A 14 14.63 2.13 10.71
N PHE A 15 14.95 2.24 9.42
CA PHE A 15 14.23 1.54 8.36
C PHE A 15 14.36 0.01 8.47
N ILE A 16 15.54 -0.50 8.80
CA ILE A 16 15.77 -1.94 9.04
C ILE A 16 14.91 -2.43 10.21
N LEU A 17 14.93 -1.72 11.34
CA LEU A 17 14.13 -2.05 12.52
C LEU A 17 12.64 -2.07 12.22
N LEU A 18 12.13 -1.07 11.48
CA LEU A 18 10.73 -1.01 11.05
C LEU A 18 10.36 -2.19 10.15
N THR A 19 11.23 -2.54 9.21
CA THR A 19 11.00 -3.65 8.27
C THR A 19 10.96 -4.98 8.99
N ILE A 20 11.89 -5.22 9.93
CA ILE A 20 11.90 -6.43 10.77
C ILE A 20 10.63 -6.50 11.63
N GLY A 21 10.22 -5.39 12.26
CA GLY A 21 9.00 -5.33 13.06
C GLY A 21 7.73 -5.68 12.26
N LEU A 22 7.61 -5.15 11.03
CA LEU A 22 6.51 -5.47 10.13
C LEU A 22 6.54 -6.94 9.68
N LEU A 23 7.71 -7.46 9.31
CA LEU A 23 7.87 -8.86 8.91
C LEU A 23 7.48 -9.82 10.04
N LEU A 24 7.99 -9.58 11.25
CA LEU A 24 7.64 -10.40 12.42
C LEU A 24 6.15 -10.30 12.76
N SER A 25 5.54 -9.12 12.59
CA SER A 25 4.11 -8.91 12.79
C SER A 25 3.26 -9.73 11.79
N ILE A 26 3.68 -9.80 10.52
CA ILE A 26 3.03 -10.62 9.49
C ILE A 26 3.25 -12.13 9.74
N MET A 27 4.43 -12.52 10.24
CA MET A 27 4.78 -13.92 10.53
C MET A 27 4.14 -14.47 11.81
N GLY A 28 3.54 -13.62 12.65
CA GLY A 28 2.78 -14.06 13.82
C GLY A 28 1.68 -15.05 13.41
N ARG A 29 1.59 -16.21 14.08
CA ARG A 29 0.63 -17.30 13.82
C ARG A 29 -0.86 -16.94 14.05
N GLY A 30 -1.22 -15.66 14.01
CA GLY A 30 -2.60 -15.23 14.00
C GLY A 30 -3.23 -15.49 12.64
N ARG A 31 -4.54 -15.79 12.59
CA ARG A 31 -5.30 -15.78 11.34
C ARG A 31 -5.32 -14.34 10.83
N ALA A 32 -4.34 -13.98 10.00
CA ALA A 32 -4.27 -12.67 9.39
C ALA A 32 -5.57 -12.48 8.59
N ARG A 33 -6.37 -11.52 9.06
CA ARG A 33 -7.54 -11.03 8.37
C ARG A 33 -7.01 -10.23 7.18
N VAL A 34 -7.20 -10.76 5.97
CA VAL A 34 -6.74 -10.15 4.72
C VAL A 34 -7.96 -9.88 3.86
N GLY A 35 -8.01 -8.70 3.23
CA GLY A 35 -9.00 -8.31 2.23
C GLY A 35 -8.32 -7.51 1.13
N GLY A 36 -8.80 -7.64 -0.10
CA GLY A 36 -8.19 -6.99 -1.26
C GLY A 36 -9.14 -6.89 -2.45
N VAL A 37 -8.74 -6.07 -3.42
CA VAL A 37 -9.47 -5.87 -4.68
C VAL A 37 -8.47 -5.84 -5.83
N VAL A 38 -8.80 -6.52 -6.93
CA VAL A 38 -8.06 -6.48 -8.19
C VAL A 38 -8.97 -5.87 -9.25
N PHE A 39 -8.48 -4.85 -9.95
CA PHE A 39 -9.21 -4.22 -11.05
C PHE A 39 -8.79 -4.86 -12.37
N ILE A 40 -9.71 -5.51 -13.08
CA ILE A 40 -9.52 -5.96 -14.46
C ILE A 40 -10.22 -4.93 -15.35
N GLY A 41 -9.45 -3.93 -15.79
CA GLY A 41 -10.04 -2.72 -16.35
C GLY A 41 -10.95 -2.02 -15.31
N PRO A 42 -12.15 -1.56 -15.67
CA PRO A 42 -13.06 -0.90 -14.73
C PRO A 42 -13.81 -1.87 -13.81
N ILE A 43 -13.65 -3.19 -13.96
CA ILE A 43 -14.40 -4.19 -13.20
C ILE A 43 -13.59 -4.62 -11.97
N PRO A 44 -14.05 -4.32 -10.74
CA PRO A 44 -13.37 -4.74 -9.51
C PRO A 44 -13.71 -6.18 -9.12
N ILE A 45 -12.69 -6.98 -8.78
CA ILE A 45 -12.80 -8.32 -8.20
C ILE A 45 -12.38 -8.24 -6.73
N VAL A 46 -13.33 -8.46 -5.83
CA VAL A 46 -13.18 -8.26 -4.37
C VAL A 46 -12.96 -9.62 -3.69
N PHE A 47 -11.99 -9.72 -2.79
CA PHE A 47 -11.65 -10.96 -2.09
C PHE A 47 -11.23 -10.73 -0.64
N GLY A 48 -11.31 -11.79 0.16
CA GLY A 48 -10.95 -11.79 1.58
C GLY A 48 -12.08 -11.32 2.49
N GLU A 49 -11.73 -10.83 3.68
CA GLU A 49 -12.71 -10.49 4.70
C GLU A 49 -13.54 -9.26 4.34
N ARG A 50 -14.87 -9.35 4.50
CA ARG A 50 -15.84 -8.31 4.12
C ARG A 50 -15.44 -6.88 4.52
N ASN A 51 -15.04 -6.66 5.77
CA ASN A 51 -14.71 -5.32 6.26
C ASN A 51 -13.45 -4.76 5.60
N LEU A 52 -12.40 -5.59 5.49
CA LEU A 52 -11.13 -5.19 4.88
C LEU A 52 -11.24 -5.06 3.36
N ALA A 53 -11.99 -5.96 2.73
CA ALA A 53 -12.24 -5.94 1.30
C ALA A 53 -13.10 -4.73 0.89
N ALA A 54 -14.06 -4.31 1.72
CA ALA A 54 -14.82 -3.08 1.51
C ALA A 54 -13.92 -1.84 1.59
N ILE A 55 -13.01 -1.78 2.59
CA ILE A 55 -12.02 -0.70 2.69
C ILE A 55 -11.11 -0.69 1.47
N ALA A 56 -10.58 -1.85 1.08
CA ALA A 56 -9.72 -1.99 -0.11
C ALA A 56 -10.45 -1.58 -1.40
N LEU A 57 -11.75 -1.87 -1.52
CA LEU A 57 -12.58 -1.44 -2.65
C LEU A 57 -12.68 0.08 -2.72
N ILE A 58 -13.02 0.73 -1.61
CA ILE A 58 -13.15 2.20 -1.57
C ILE A 58 -11.82 2.85 -1.92
N ILE A 59 -10.72 2.40 -1.30
CA ILE A 59 -9.38 2.90 -1.58
C ILE A 59 -9.02 2.71 -3.06
N GLY A 60 -9.23 1.51 -3.59
CA GLY A 60 -8.94 1.19 -4.98
C GLY A 60 -9.78 2.00 -5.96
N LEU A 61 -11.04 2.26 -5.64
CA LEU A 61 -11.93 3.08 -6.46
C LEU A 61 -11.47 4.53 -6.50
N VAL A 62 -11.06 5.09 -5.36
CA VAL A 62 -10.50 6.45 -5.28
C VAL A 62 -9.23 6.56 -6.14
N PHE A 63 -8.33 5.57 -6.05
CA PHE A 63 -7.14 5.53 -6.89
C PHE A 63 -7.48 5.39 -8.37
N MET A 64 -8.41 4.51 -8.74
CA MET A 64 -8.86 4.33 -10.12
C MET A 64 -9.43 5.63 -10.69
N LEU A 65 -10.27 6.34 -9.94
CA LEU A 65 -10.82 7.63 -10.36
C LEU A 65 -9.72 8.69 -10.50
N LEU A 66 -8.79 8.78 -9.55
CA LEU A 66 -7.63 9.65 -9.65
C LEU A 66 -6.82 9.36 -10.91
N THR A 67 -6.54 8.08 -11.20
CA THR A 67 -5.81 7.68 -12.40
C THR A 67 -6.57 8.04 -13.68
N LEU A 68 -7.89 7.83 -13.72
CA LEU A 68 -8.73 8.22 -14.86
C LEU A 68 -8.75 9.73 -15.07
N VAL A 69 -8.87 10.52 -14.00
CA VAL A 69 -8.82 11.99 -14.07
C VAL A 69 -7.46 12.46 -14.55
N LEU A 70 -6.36 11.95 -14.00
CA LEU A 70 -5.01 12.29 -14.44
C LEU A 70 -4.78 11.91 -15.90
N MET A 71 -5.24 10.73 -16.31
CA MET A 71 -5.17 10.28 -17.70
C MET A 71 -5.98 11.21 -18.62
N LEU A 72 -7.19 11.61 -18.21
CA LEU A 72 -8.03 12.53 -18.98
C LEU A 72 -7.39 13.91 -19.11
N ILE A 73 -6.81 14.45 -18.04
CA ILE A 73 -6.08 15.72 -18.06
C ILE A 73 -4.87 15.65 -18.99
N HIS A 74 -4.17 14.52 -19.04
CA HIS A 74 -3.03 14.35 -19.95
C HIS A 74 -3.45 14.09 -21.41
N LEU A 75 -4.61 13.46 -21.62
CA LEU A 75 -5.12 13.09 -22.93
C LEU A 75 -5.87 14.23 -23.63
N VAL A 76 -6.45 15.15 -22.85
CA VAL A 76 -7.01 16.41 -23.35
C VAL A 76 -5.87 17.42 -23.43
N PRO A 77 -5.40 17.79 -24.63
CA PRO A 77 -4.31 18.77 -24.79
C PRO A 77 -4.67 20.16 -24.28
#